data_AF-K5X1Q4-F1
#
_entry.id   AF-K5X1Q4-F1
#
_cell.length_a   1.000
_cell.length_b   1.000
_cell.length_c   1.000
_cell.angle_alpha   90.00
_cell.angle_beta   90.00
_cell.angle_gamma   90.00
#
_symmetry.space_group_name_H-M   'P 1'
#
loop_
_entity.id
_entity.type
_entity.pdbx_description
1 polymer ?
#
loop_
_entity_poly.entity_id
_entity_poly.type
_entity_poly.pdbx_seq_one_letter_code
_entity_poly.pdbx_strand_id
1 'polypeptide(L)'
;MGANDRVDEPQSYYEQGSTVVRRAVKHVGETYTKPGMDRVGQSFDRRPIFTAFVVIFSFLSLIPVLSFAAFTVFVFGLFFSLAFGAALLASLFVVLIAVNSHAHSVQGGFLACTLLLLLLVASFLTCSALGTLVAGRLVFYMRVHGLRDGLGAWAQEMRGRLLSSAEEPAEKTEDIVIKPEQGKQDEHLSDSSSTVVVEGAPHNDATELWKQTSH
;
A
#
# COMPACT_ATOMS: atom_id res chain seq x y z
N MET A 1 26.41 -24.89 23.72
CA MET A 1 27.38 -23.96 23.08
C MET A 1 27.42 -24.30 21.61
N GLY A 2 27.00 -23.50 20.64
CA GLY A 2 26.40 -22.16 20.63
C GLY A 2 25.99 -21.92 19.17
N ALA A 3 24.68 -22.06 18.89
CA ALA A 3 24.16 -21.99 17.51
C ALA A 3 22.93 -21.09 17.38
N ASN A 4 22.46 -20.46 18.47
CA ASN A 4 21.24 -19.65 18.45
C ASN A 4 21.48 -18.14 18.36
N ASP A 5 22.72 -17.64 18.49
CA ASP A 5 23.01 -16.20 18.56
C ASP A 5 23.09 -15.50 17.19
N ARG A 6 22.86 -16.21 16.07
CA ARG A 6 23.02 -15.64 14.71
C ARG A 6 21.72 -15.16 14.05
N VAL A 7 20.56 -15.46 14.63
CA VAL A 7 19.25 -15.16 13.99
C VAL A 7 18.70 -13.79 14.41
N ASP A 8 19.21 -13.20 15.50
CA ASP A 8 18.69 -11.93 16.04
C ASP A 8 19.37 -10.67 15.45
N GLU A 9 20.52 -10.83 14.80
CA GLU A 9 21.32 -9.73 14.25
C GLU A 9 20.66 -8.95 13.08
N PRO A 10 19.91 -9.57 12.14
CA PRO A 10 19.27 -8.80 11.07
C PRO A 10 18.07 -7.97 11.55
N GLN A 11 17.36 -8.40 12.60
CA GLN A 11 16.20 -7.65 13.11
C GLN A 11 16.62 -6.34 13.79
N SER A 12 17.76 -6.33 14.51
CA SER A 12 18.24 -5.13 15.18
C SER A 12 18.57 -3.99 14.21
N TYR A 13 19.06 -4.29 13.01
CA TYR A 13 19.36 -3.25 12.00
C TYR A 13 18.08 -2.61 11.45
N TYR A 14 17.01 -3.38 11.24
CA TYR A 14 15.72 -2.84 10.80
C TYR A 14 15.06 -1.97 11.88
N GLU A 15 15.13 -2.40 13.14
CA GLU A 15 14.61 -1.62 14.25
C GLU A 15 15.37 -0.29 14.38
N GLN A 16 16.69 -0.31 14.26
CA GLN A 16 17.51 0.90 14.33
C GLN A 16 17.21 1.86 13.17
N GLY A 17 17.04 1.35 11.94
CA GLY A 17 16.65 2.17 10.80
C GLY A 17 15.27 2.82 10.98
N SER A 18 14.29 2.06 11.48
CA SER A 18 12.92 2.55 11.68
C SER A 18 12.84 3.65 12.74
N THR A 19 13.63 3.56 13.81
CA THR A 19 13.64 4.57 14.88
C THR A 19 14.23 5.91 14.43
N VAL A 20 15.25 5.89 13.56
CA VAL A 20 15.83 7.11 12.98
C VAL A 20 14.82 7.82 12.10
N VAL A 21 14.16 7.10 11.18
CA VAL A 21 13.12 7.67 10.31
C VAL A 21 11.97 8.22 11.13
N ARG A 22 11.51 7.49 12.16
CA ARG A 22 10.42 7.94 13.03
C ARG A 22 10.79 9.19 13.80
N ARG A 23 12.03 9.30 14.30
CA ARG A 23 12.52 10.49 15.00
C ARG A 23 12.64 11.68 14.05
N ALA A 24 13.13 11.48 12.84
CA ALA A 24 13.21 12.52 11.82
C ALA A 24 11.82 13.03 11.44
N VAL A 25 10.87 12.13 11.14
CA VAL A 25 9.49 12.50 10.79
C VAL A 25 8.81 13.23 11.95
N LYS A 26 8.98 12.76 13.19
CA LYS A 26 8.42 13.42 14.37
C LYS A 26 9.01 14.83 14.54
N HIS A 27 10.32 14.97 14.40
CA HIS A 27 11.00 16.26 14.50
C HIS A 27 10.54 17.24 13.42
N VAL A 28 10.36 16.76 12.18
CA VAL A 28 9.83 17.57 11.08
C VAL A 28 8.38 18.00 11.37
N GLY A 29 7.56 17.07 11.85
CA GLY A 29 6.17 17.33 12.21
C GLY A 29 6.00 18.40 13.30
N GLU A 30 6.80 18.30 14.36
CA GLU A 30 6.76 19.23 15.49
C GLU A 30 7.38 20.59 15.13
N THR A 31 8.48 20.60 14.36
CA THR A 31 9.24 21.83 14.09
C THR A 31 8.66 22.64 12.94
N TYR A 32 8.08 22.01 11.91
CA TYR A 32 7.63 22.70 10.70
C TYR A 32 6.12 22.68 10.52
N THR A 33 5.47 21.53 10.77
CA THR A 33 4.05 21.36 10.40
C THR A 33 3.11 22.08 11.38
N LYS A 34 3.31 21.91 12.69
CA LYS A 34 2.51 22.58 13.73
C LYS A 34 2.58 24.11 13.64
N PRO A 35 3.77 24.75 13.72
CA PRO A 35 3.84 26.21 13.67
C PRO A 35 3.44 26.77 12.31
N GLY A 36 3.58 26.00 11.23
CA GLY A 36 3.08 26.36 9.91
C GLY A 36 1.56 26.52 9.88
N MET A 37 0.82 25.53 10.41
CA MET A 37 -0.64 25.59 10.49
C MET A 37 -1.13 26.74 11.37
N ASP A 38 -0.50 26.95 12.53
CA ASP A 38 -0.89 28.04 13.44
C ASP A 38 -0.67 29.42 12.79
N ARG A 39 0.43 29.59 12.05
CA ARG A 39 0.71 30.83 11.30
C ARG A 39 -0.24 31.06 10.13
N VAL A 40 -0.65 29.99 9.44
CA VAL A 40 -1.64 30.08 8.36
C VAL A 40 -2.99 30.53 8.93
N GLY A 41 -3.43 29.97 10.06
CA GLY A 41 -4.65 30.40 10.76
C GLY A 41 -4.63 31.88 11.11
N GLN A 42 -3.56 32.35 11.77
CA GLN A 42 -3.42 33.77 12.12
C GLN A 42 -3.34 34.70 10.90
N SER A 43 -2.84 34.21 9.77
CA SER A 43 -2.76 34.99 8.52
C SER A 43 -4.13 35.12 7.85
N PHE A 44 -4.98 34.10 7.95
CA PHE A 44 -6.38 34.18 7.50
C PHE A 44 -7.17 35.23 8.26
N ASP A 45 -6.97 35.35 9.58
CA ASP A 45 -7.64 36.36 10.40
C ASP A 45 -7.25 37.79 10.01
N ARG A 46 -5.97 38.01 9.65
CA ARG A 46 -5.47 39.34 9.27
C ARG A 46 -5.80 39.73 7.83
N ARG A 47 -5.68 38.79 6.88
CA ARG A 47 -5.81 39.05 5.43
C ARG A 47 -6.42 37.84 4.71
N PRO A 48 -7.74 37.64 4.80
CA PRO A 48 -8.39 36.43 4.30
C PRO A 48 -8.27 36.26 2.79
N ILE A 49 -8.41 37.36 2.01
CA ILE A 49 -8.40 37.33 0.55
C ILE A 49 -7.02 36.93 0.01
N PHE A 50 -5.96 37.57 0.52
CA PHE A 50 -4.59 37.29 0.08
C PHE A 50 -4.19 35.85 0.44
N THR A 51 -4.52 35.41 1.65
CA THR A 51 -4.19 34.06 2.11
C THR A 51 -4.92 33.00 1.28
N ALA A 52 -6.21 33.20 0.96
CA ALA A 52 -6.95 32.32 0.07
C ALA A 52 -6.31 32.23 -1.32
N PHE A 53 -5.88 33.36 -1.91
CA PHE A 53 -5.21 33.37 -3.20
C PHE A 53 -3.90 32.57 -3.19
N VAL A 54 -3.06 32.76 -2.16
CA VAL A 54 -1.79 32.03 -2.01
C VAL A 54 -2.02 30.53 -1.84
N VAL A 55 -3.04 30.15 -1.06
CA VAL A 55 -3.39 28.74 -0.84
C VAL A 55 -3.85 28.08 -2.15
N ILE A 56 -4.78 28.72 -2.88
CA ILE A 56 -5.27 28.21 -4.16
C ILE A 56 -4.13 28.14 -5.18
N PHE A 57 -3.30 29.18 -5.27
CA PHE A 57 -2.13 29.20 -6.14
C PHE A 57 -1.14 28.09 -5.79
N SER A 58 -0.87 27.87 -4.49
CA SER A 58 -0.04 26.76 -4.02
C SER A 58 -0.61 25.41 -4.46
N PHE A 59 -1.89 25.15 -4.23
CA PHE A 59 -2.53 23.90 -4.66
C PHE A 59 -2.49 23.71 -6.18
N LEU A 60 -2.76 24.76 -6.96
CA LEU A 60 -2.69 24.71 -8.42
C LEU A 60 -1.26 24.48 -8.92
N SER A 61 -0.24 25.04 -8.24
CA SER A 61 1.17 24.83 -8.56
C SER A 61 1.71 23.46 -8.11
N LEU A 62 1.09 22.87 -7.09
CA LEU A 62 1.50 21.57 -6.55
C LEU A 62 1.27 20.47 -7.59
N ILE A 63 0.19 20.54 -8.36
CA ILE A 63 -0.16 19.58 -9.42
C ILE A 63 0.96 19.46 -10.49
N PRO A 64 1.40 20.53 -11.17
CA PRO A 64 2.46 20.44 -12.17
C PRO A 64 3.81 20.03 -11.55
N VAL A 65 4.11 20.45 -10.32
CA VAL A 65 5.34 20.04 -9.62
C VAL A 65 5.33 18.54 -9.33
N LEU A 66 4.23 18.00 -8.82
CA LEU A 66 4.06 16.56 -8.59
C LEU A 66 4.11 15.77 -9.89
N SER A 67 3.44 16.24 -10.95
CA SER A 67 3.49 15.61 -12.27
C SER A 67 4.91 15.59 -12.82
N PHE A 68 5.66 16.68 -12.69
CA PHE A 68 7.05 16.75 -13.10
C PHE A 68 7.94 15.79 -12.29
N ALA A 69 7.76 15.73 -10.97
CA ALA A 69 8.49 14.82 -10.10
C ALA A 69 8.20 13.35 -10.45
N ALA A 70 6.91 13.00 -10.60
CA ALA A 70 6.49 11.65 -11.00
C ALA A 70 7.04 11.28 -12.38
N PHE A 71 6.95 12.18 -13.35
CA PHE A 71 7.51 11.99 -14.69
C PHE A 71 9.04 11.80 -14.65
N THR A 72 9.75 12.58 -13.84
CA THR A 72 11.21 12.47 -13.70
C THR A 72 11.62 11.12 -13.11
N VAL A 73 10.96 10.68 -12.03
CA VAL A 73 11.21 9.36 -11.43
C VAL A 73 10.86 8.24 -12.42
N PHE A 74 9.76 8.38 -13.15
CA PHE A 74 9.34 7.43 -14.18
C PHE A 74 10.38 7.29 -15.30
N VAL A 75 10.84 8.42 -15.86
CA VAL A 75 11.85 8.44 -16.91
C VAL A 75 13.18 7.88 -16.42
N PHE A 76 13.61 8.27 -15.22
CA PHE A 76 14.84 7.73 -14.62
C PHE A 76 14.75 6.22 -14.38
N GLY A 77 13.63 5.74 -13.84
CA GLY A 77 13.37 4.31 -13.64
C GLY A 77 13.35 3.53 -14.95
N LEU A 78 12.76 4.11 -16.01
CA LEU A 78 12.77 3.52 -17.35
C LEU A 78 14.19 3.39 -17.89
N PHE A 79 14.98 4.46 -17.86
CA PHE A 79 16.38 4.44 -18.32
C PHE A 79 17.23 3.45 -17.51
N PHE A 80 17.05 3.41 -16.20
CA PHE A 80 17.76 2.49 -15.32
C PHE A 80 17.40 1.03 -15.64
N SER A 81 16.11 0.71 -15.74
CA SER A 81 15.63 -0.63 -16.10
C SER A 81 16.14 -1.05 -17.49
N LEU A 82 16.12 -0.13 -18.46
CA LEU A 82 16.62 -0.40 -19.81
C LEU A 82 18.13 -0.63 -19.83
N ALA A 83 18.90 0.20 -19.14
CA ALA A 83 20.36 0.06 -19.03
C ALA A 83 20.75 -1.24 -18.32
N PHE A 84 20.06 -1.57 -17.23
CA PHE A 84 20.26 -2.81 -16.49
C PHE A 84 19.88 -4.04 -17.33
N GLY A 85 18.74 -3.97 -18.03
CA GLY A 85 18.32 -5.00 -18.98
C GLY A 85 19.34 -5.21 -20.09
N ALA A 86 19.83 -4.13 -20.71
CA ALA A 86 20.86 -4.21 -21.75
C ALA A 86 22.18 -4.80 -21.22
N ALA A 87 22.60 -4.44 -20.00
CA ALA A 87 23.78 -5.00 -19.37
C ALA A 87 23.63 -6.51 -19.09
N LEU A 88 22.47 -6.95 -18.59
CA LEU A 88 22.16 -8.37 -18.41
C LEU A 88 22.14 -9.11 -19.74
N LEU A 89 21.55 -8.52 -20.78
CA LEU A 89 21.54 -9.09 -22.13
C LEU A 89 22.95 -9.25 -22.69
N ALA A 90 23.79 -8.22 -22.57
CA ALA A 90 25.17 -8.28 -23.02
C ALA A 90 25.95 -9.36 -22.26
N SER A 91 25.77 -9.45 -20.94
CA SER A 91 26.39 -10.49 -20.12
C SER A 91 25.90 -11.89 -20.50
N LEU A 92 24.59 -12.08 -20.66
CA LEU A 92 24.01 -13.36 -21.08
C LEU A 92 24.48 -13.75 -22.47
N PHE A 93 24.58 -12.79 -23.39
CA PHE A 93 25.08 -13.03 -24.74
C PHE A 93 26.52 -13.53 -24.73
N VAL A 94 27.40 -12.92 -23.92
CA VAL A 94 28.79 -13.38 -23.75
C VAL A 94 28.85 -14.79 -23.16
N VAL A 95 28.05 -15.06 -22.11
CA VAL A 95 27.97 -16.41 -21.51
C VAL A 95 27.43 -17.43 -22.52
N LEU A 96 26.41 -17.08 -23.31
CA LEU A 96 25.85 -17.95 -24.34
C LEU A 96 26.87 -18.26 -25.44
N ILE A 97 27.68 -17.30 -25.87
CA ILE A 97 28.77 -17.53 -26.82
C ILE A 97 29.83 -18.45 -26.21
N ALA A 98 30.22 -18.21 -24.96
CA ALA A 98 31.26 -18.98 -24.27
C ALA A 98 30.84 -20.44 -24.00
N VAL A 99 29.57 -20.65 -23.60
CA VAL A 99 29.03 -21.97 -23.24
C VAL A 99 28.56 -22.74 -24.48
N ASN A 100 28.02 -22.07 -25.50
CA ASN A 100 27.41 -22.71 -26.65
C ASN A 100 28.19 -22.48 -27.95
N SER A 101 29.49 -22.79 -27.96
CA SER A 101 30.30 -22.85 -29.18
C SER A 101 29.85 -23.93 -30.20
N HIS A 102 28.82 -24.72 -29.88
CA HIS A 102 28.13 -25.58 -30.84
C HIS A 102 27.03 -24.79 -31.58
N ALA A 103 27.15 -24.74 -32.91
CA ALA A 103 26.43 -23.88 -33.87
C ALA A 103 24.87 -23.86 -33.83
N HIS A 104 24.22 -24.56 -32.91
CA HIS A 104 22.76 -24.70 -32.85
C HIS A 104 22.05 -23.79 -31.82
N SER A 105 22.79 -23.00 -31.02
CA SER A 105 22.23 -22.24 -29.88
C SER A 105 21.73 -20.82 -30.18
N VAL A 106 22.00 -20.30 -31.38
CA VAL A 106 21.73 -18.88 -31.73
C VAL A 106 20.23 -18.54 -31.61
N GLN A 107 19.34 -19.49 -31.88
CA GLN A 107 17.90 -19.27 -31.86
C GLN A 107 17.31 -19.14 -30.44
N GLY A 108 17.92 -19.80 -29.44
CA GLY A 108 17.47 -19.71 -28.05
C GLY A 108 17.84 -18.38 -27.37
N GLY A 109 19.01 -17.83 -27.70
CA GLY A 109 19.48 -16.57 -27.13
C GLY A 109 18.60 -15.38 -27.53
N PHE A 110 18.15 -15.33 -28.79
CA PHE A 110 17.26 -14.28 -29.26
C PHE A 110 15.89 -14.33 -28.56
N LEU A 111 15.34 -15.53 -28.36
CA LEU A 111 14.09 -15.72 -27.63
C LEU A 111 14.22 -15.29 -26.16
N ALA A 112 15.28 -15.74 -25.47
CA ALA A 112 15.55 -15.38 -24.08
C ALA A 112 15.74 -13.86 -23.91
N CYS A 113 16.43 -13.22 -24.87
CA CYS A 113 16.63 -11.78 -24.90
C CYS A 113 15.30 -11.02 -25.02
N THR A 114 14.46 -11.44 -25.97
CA THR A 114 13.16 -10.82 -26.22
C THR A 114 12.22 -11.02 -25.01
N LEU A 115 12.22 -12.21 -24.39
CA LEU A 115 11.46 -12.49 -23.18
C LEU A 115 11.91 -11.65 -21.99
N LEU A 116 13.22 -11.45 -21.81
CA LEU A 116 13.74 -10.61 -20.72
C LEU A 116 13.35 -9.14 -20.91
N LEU A 117 13.44 -8.61 -22.13
CA LEU A 117 12.97 -7.25 -22.43
C LEU A 117 11.47 -7.10 -22.19
N LEU A 118 10.67 -8.07 -22.65
CA LEU A 118 9.22 -8.08 -22.41
C LEU A 118 8.90 -8.14 -20.91
N LEU A 119 9.64 -8.93 -20.13
CA LEU A 119 9.47 -9.01 -18.68
C LEU A 119 9.79 -7.68 -18.00
N LEU A 120 10.87 -7.00 -18.39
CA LEU A 120 11.24 -5.69 -17.85
C LEU A 120 10.20 -4.63 -18.19
N VAL A 121 9.73 -4.59 -19.43
CA VAL A 121 8.67 -3.67 -19.87
C VAL A 121 7.35 -3.98 -19.14
N ALA A 122 6.98 -5.26 -19.03
CA ALA A 122 5.77 -5.69 -18.33
C ALA A 122 5.82 -5.35 -16.85
N SER A 123 6.92 -5.67 -16.14
CA SER A 123 7.08 -5.34 -14.72
C SER A 123 6.97 -3.84 -14.46
N PHE A 124 7.59 -3.02 -15.31
CA PHE A 124 7.50 -1.56 -15.21
C PHE A 124 6.07 -1.05 -15.46
N LEU A 125 5.39 -1.55 -16.49
CA LEU A 125 3.98 -1.26 -16.75
C LEU A 125 3.08 -1.68 -15.59
N THR A 126 3.31 -2.86 -15.01
CA THR A 126 2.56 -3.36 -13.85
C THR A 126 2.78 -2.47 -12.64
N CYS A 127 4.02 -2.11 -12.31
CA CYS A 127 4.32 -1.18 -11.22
C CYS A 127 3.69 0.20 -11.45
N SER A 128 3.75 0.73 -12.67
CA SER A 128 3.14 2.00 -13.04
C SER A 128 1.61 1.97 -12.92
N ALA A 129 0.98 0.89 -13.40
CA ALA A 129 -0.46 0.69 -13.29
C ALA A 129 -0.89 0.55 -11.83
N LEU A 130 -0.16 -0.25 -11.02
CA LEU A 130 -0.39 -0.35 -9.58
C LEU A 130 -0.25 1.01 -8.90
N GLY A 131 0.83 1.75 -9.18
CA GLY A 131 1.06 3.08 -8.62
C GLY A 131 -0.08 4.04 -8.94
N THR A 132 -0.56 4.04 -10.19
CA THR A 132 -1.69 4.86 -10.62
C THR A 132 -3.00 4.46 -9.93
N LEU A 133 -3.28 3.16 -9.80
CA LEU A 133 -4.45 2.65 -9.09
C LEU A 133 -4.42 3.03 -7.61
N VAL A 134 -3.28 2.87 -6.95
CA VAL A 134 -3.09 3.21 -5.55
C VAL A 134 -3.25 4.71 -5.33
N ALA A 135 -2.65 5.54 -6.18
CA ALA A 135 -2.79 6.99 -6.13
C ALA A 135 -4.24 7.43 -6.38
N GLY A 136 -4.90 6.87 -7.41
CA GLY A 136 -6.31 7.17 -7.71
C GLY A 136 -7.24 6.80 -6.55
N ARG A 137 -7.02 5.64 -5.94
CA ARG A 137 -7.74 5.21 -4.73
C ARG A 137 -7.49 6.17 -3.57
N LEU A 138 -6.25 6.57 -3.33
CA LEU A 138 -5.91 7.53 -2.27
C LEU A 138 -6.64 8.87 -2.47
N VAL A 139 -6.64 9.40 -3.70
CA VAL A 139 -7.36 10.64 -4.05
C VAL A 139 -8.87 10.48 -3.80
N PHE A 140 -9.45 9.33 -4.15
CA PHE A 140 -10.85 9.05 -3.88
C PHE A 140 -11.16 9.04 -2.36
N TYR A 141 -10.33 8.37 -1.55
CA TYR A 141 -10.49 8.37 -0.09
C TYR A 141 -10.37 9.77 0.52
N MET A 142 -9.38 10.56 0.08
CA MET A 142 -9.21 11.95 0.51
C MET A 142 -10.43 12.81 0.17
N ARG A 143 -11.08 12.54 -0.97
CA ARG A 143 -12.27 13.28 -1.40
C ARG A 143 -13.51 12.93 -0.57
N VAL A 144 -13.65 11.67 -0.14
CA VAL A 144 -14.84 11.20 0.59
C VAL A 144 -14.73 11.45 2.10
N HIS A 145 -13.57 11.16 2.70
CA HIS A 145 -13.39 11.18 4.17
C HIS A 145 -12.60 12.41 4.66
N GLY A 146 -12.22 13.31 3.75
CA GLY A 146 -11.31 14.41 4.05
C GLY A 146 -9.85 13.96 4.09
N LEU A 147 -8.94 14.94 4.04
CA LEU A 147 -7.51 14.70 3.83
C LEU A 147 -6.88 13.90 4.99
N ARG A 148 -7.24 14.24 6.23
CA ARG A 148 -6.55 13.76 7.43
C ARG A 148 -7.00 12.35 7.84
N ASP A 149 -8.30 12.10 7.81
CA ASP A 149 -8.87 10.79 8.16
C ASP A 149 -8.71 9.79 7.01
N GLY A 150 -8.80 10.28 5.76
CA GLY A 150 -8.59 9.44 4.57
C GLY A 150 -7.18 8.85 4.47
N LEU A 151 -6.14 9.63 4.81
CA LEU A 151 -4.76 9.15 4.82
C LEU A 151 -4.53 8.07 5.88
N GLY A 152 -5.07 8.26 7.09
CA GLY A 152 -4.95 7.30 8.19
C GLY A 152 -5.64 5.99 7.89
N ALA A 153 -6.90 6.06 7.42
CA ALA A 153 -7.69 4.89 7.05
C ALA A 153 -7.05 4.11 5.89
N TRP A 154 -6.60 4.81 4.84
CA TRP A 154 -5.91 4.17 3.72
C TRP A 154 -4.59 3.50 4.14
N ALA A 155 -3.79 4.15 5.00
CA ALA A 155 -2.53 3.58 5.47
C ALA A 155 -2.76 2.32 6.33
N GLN A 156 -3.80 2.32 7.16
CA GLN A 156 -4.20 1.13 7.91
C GLN A 156 -4.72 0.01 6.98
N GLU A 157 -5.50 0.33 5.95
CA GLU A 157 -5.95 -0.65 4.97
C GLU A 157 -4.78 -1.28 4.20
N MET A 158 -3.81 -0.47 3.74
CA MET A 158 -2.64 -0.97 3.04
C MET A 158 -1.74 -1.82 3.93
N ARG A 159 -1.56 -1.43 5.21
CA ARG A 159 -0.88 -2.27 6.19
C ARG A 159 -1.61 -3.59 6.41
N GLY A 160 -2.94 -3.54 6.53
CA GLY A 160 -3.77 -4.74 6.65
C GLY A 160 -3.57 -5.69 5.49
N ARG A 161 -3.61 -5.21 4.24
CA ARG A 161 -3.39 -6.04 3.05
C ARG A 161 -1.98 -6.62 2.96
N LEU A 162 -0.95 -5.84 3.33
CA LEU A 162 0.44 -6.30 3.26
C LEU A 162 0.78 -7.31 4.37
N LEU A 163 0.28 -7.08 5.59
CA LEU A 163 0.54 -7.97 6.72
C LEU A 163 -0.35 -9.21 6.66
N SER A 164 -1.63 -9.06 6.31
CA SER A 164 -2.56 -10.19 6.20
C SER A 164 -2.21 -11.13 5.05
N SER A 165 -1.49 -10.67 4.03
CA SER A 165 -1.01 -11.54 2.94
C SER A 165 0.21 -12.38 3.33
N ALA A 166 0.93 -12.02 4.42
CA ALA A 166 2.04 -12.80 4.95
C ALA A 166 1.57 -13.84 5.98
N GLU A 167 0.35 -13.67 6.50
CA GLU A 167 -0.26 -14.49 7.55
C GLU A 167 -1.47 -15.24 6.99
N GLU A 168 -1.34 -15.78 5.78
CA GLU A 168 -2.13 -16.95 5.38
C GLU A 168 -1.27 -18.18 5.71
N PRO A 169 -1.31 -18.66 6.98
CA PRO A 169 -0.63 -19.89 7.33
C PRO A 169 -1.23 -21.01 6.50
N ALA A 170 -0.36 -21.80 5.90
CA ALA A 170 -0.68 -23.09 5.31
C ALA A 170 -1.30 -24.01 6.40
N GLU A 171 -2.58 -23.85 6.66
CA GLU A 171 -3.37 -24.62 7.61
C GLU A 171 -4.82 -24.63 7.09
N LYS A 172 -5.44 -25.72 6.67
CA LYS A 172 -5.17 -27.16 6.79
C LYS A 172 -5.35 -27.77 5.41
N THR A 173 -4.32 -28.46 4.89
CA THR A 173 -4.61 -29.69 4.18
C THR A 173 -5.32 -30.57 5.20
N GLU A 174 -6.62 -30.74 5.01
CA GLU A 174 -7.42 -31.71 5.73
C GLU A 174 -6.65 -33.02 5.76
N ASP A 175 -6.13 -33.40 6.94
CA ASP A 175 -6.02 -34.80 7.26
C ASP A 175 -7.44 -35.34 7.15
N ILE A 176 -7.73 -35.95 6.01
CA ILE A 176 -8.86 -36.84 5.81
C ILE A 176 -8.65 -37.98 6.81
N VAL A 177 -9.04 -37.75 8.06
CA VAL A 177 -9.30 -38.80 9.03
C VAL A 177 -10.52 -39.53 8.48
N ILE A 178 -10.24 -40.60 7.74
CA ILE A 178 -11.21 -41.62 7.36
C ILE A 178 -11.81 -42.12 8.68
N LYS A 179 -12.97 -41.56 9.03
CA LYS A 179 -13.83 -42.08 10.08
C LYS A 179 -14.37 -43.41 9.56
N PRO A 180 -14.00 -44.58 10.13
CA PRO A 180 -14.62 -45.82 9.72
C PRO A 180 -16.12 -45.74 10.00
N GLU A 181 -16.90 -46.06 8.97
CA GLU A 181 -18.30 -46.41 9.08
C GLU A 181 -18.51 -47.33 10.28
N GLN A 182 -19.23 -46.83 11.28
CA GLN A 182 -19.91 -47.69 12.22
C GLN A 182 -21.38 -47.30 12.19
N GLY A 183 -22.11 -48.07 11.39
CA GLY A 183 -23.54 -48.00 11.30
C GLY A 183 -24.17 -48.18 12.67
N LYS A 184 -25.11 -47.28 12.96
CA LYS A 184 -26.41 -47.64 13.51
C LYS A 184 -27.36 -46.47 13.23
N GLN A 185 -28.21 -46.70 12.24
CA GLN A 185 -29.56 -46.16 12.23
C GLN A 185 -30.17 -46.45 13.59
N ASP A 186 -30.54 -45.40 14.31
CA ASP A 186 -31.73 -45.42 15.15
C ASP A 186 -32.38 -44.05 15.02
N GLU A 187 -33.60 -44.10 14.50
CA GLU A 187 -34.49 -42.99 14.31
C GLU A 187 -34.78 -42.32 15.66
N HIS A 188 -34.63 -41.00 15.74
CA HIS A 188 -35.43 -40.25 16.70
C HIS A 188 -35.78 -38.87 16.17
N LEU A 189 -37.06 -38.73 15.84
CA LEU A 189 -37.77 -37.47 15.74
C LEU A 189 -37.51 -36.60 16.98
N SER A 190 -37.17 -35.33 16.76
CA SER A 190 -37.66 -34.24 17.59
C SER A 190 -37.46 -32.90 16.91
N ASP A 191 -38.60 -32.26 16.68
CA ASP A 191 -38.80 -30.84 16.45
C ASP A 191 -38.01 -29.95 17.41
N SER A 192 -37.66 -28.75 16.94
CA SER A 192 -37.33 -27.51 17.68
C SER A 192 -35.97 -26.96 17.24
N SER A 193 -35.76 -25.67 17.02
CA SER A 193 -36.63 -24.52 17.18
C SER A 193 -35.93 -23.35 16.46
N SER A 194 -36.72 -22.64 15.67
CA SER A 194 -36.42 -21.32 15.14
C SER A 194 -36.07 -20.35 16.29
N THR A 195 -34.91 -19.71 16.24
CA THR A 195 -34.69 -18.44 16.93
C THR A 195 -34.02 -17.44 16.00
N VAL A 196 -34.87 -16.56 15.47
CA VAL A 196 -34.53 -15.30 14.82
C VAL A 196 -34.12 -14.31 15.90
N VAL A 197 -32.86 -13.90 15.91
CA VAL A 197 -32.40 -12.77 16.74
C VAL A 197 -32.57 -11.49 15.93
N VAL A 198 -33.66 -10.77 16.19
CA VAL A 198 -33.83 -9.35 15.87
C VAL A 198 -33.55 -8.58 17.15
N GLU A 199 -32.41 -7.91 17.18
CA GLU A 199 -31.98 -7.04 18.28
C GLU A 199 -31.28 -5.85 17.61
N GLY A 200 -31.63 -4.59 17.84
CA GLY A 200 -32.62 -3.93 18.64
C GLY A 200 -32.33 -2.44 18.43
N ALA A 201 -33.33 -1.66 18.04
CA ALA A 201 -33.19 -0.21 17.90
C ALA A 201 -33.47 0.47 19.23
N PRO A 202 -32.60 1.36 19.74
CA PRO A 202 -32.99 2.36 20.71
C PRO A 202 -33.37 3.67 20.01
N HIS A 203 -34.68 3.84 19.93
CA HIS A 203 -35.43 5.06 20.28
C HIS A 203 -34.59 6.08 21.07
N ASN A 204 -34.47 7.32 20.57
CA ASN A 204 -34.19 8.50 21.39
C ASN A 204 -34.76 9.78 20.74
N ASP A 205 -35.86 10.22 21.35
CA ASP A 205 -36.25 11.61 21.62
C ASP A 205 -36.07 12.67 20.54
N ALA A 206 -37.18 12.87 19.83
CA ALA A 206 -37.68 14.22 19.64
C ALA A 206 -38.12 14.77 21.00
N THR A 207 -37.54 15.89 21.45
CA THR A 207 -38.25 16.99 22.10
C THR A 207 -37.28 18.09 22.56
N GLU A 208 -37.71 19.34 22.36
CA GLU A 208 -37.32 20.51 23.15
C GLU A 208 -35.90 21.08 22.94
N LEU A 209 -35.77 22.09 22.08
CA LEU A 209 -35.09 23.35 22.42
C LEU A 209 -35.49 24.46 21.43
N TRP A 210 -36.80 24.72 21.42
CA TRP A 210 -37.31 26.05 21.12
C TRP A 210 -36.97 26.96 22.31
N LYS A 211 -36.60 28.23 22.05
CA LYS A 211 -36.45 29.39 22.98
C LYS A 211 -35.03 29.84 23.35
N GLN A 212 -34.51 30.77 22.54
CA GLN A 212 -33.90 32.04 22.95
C GLN A 212 -33.53 32.76 21.63
N THR A 213 -34.26 33.71 21.02
CA THR A 213 -34.99 34.92 21.47
C THR A 213 -34.29 35.69 22.59
N SER A 214 -33.55 36.75 22.23
CA SER A 214 -33.81 38.16 22.60
C SER A 214 -32.49 38.95 22.79
N HIS A 215 -32.04 39.67 21.76
CA HIS A 215 -31.98 41.15 21.73
C HIS A 215 -31.33 41.65 20.45
#